data_AF-A0A856MFV7-F1
#
_entry.id   AF-A0A856MFV7-F1
#
_cell.length_a   1.000
_cell.length_b   1.000
_cell.length_c   1.000
_cell.angle_alpha   90.00
_cell.angle_beta   90.00
_cell.angle_gamma   90.00
#
_symmetry.space_group_name_H-M   'P 1'
#
loop_
_entity.id
_entity.type
_entity.pdbx_description
1 polymer ?
#
loop_
_entity_poly.entity_id
_entity_poly.type
_entity_poly.pdbx_seq_one_letter_code
_entity_poly.pdbx_strand_id
1 'polypeptide(L)'
;MSLNVEVLEQSFEKVKPRADKFAASFYNNLFQTHPELKPLFTKTDMKSQEKKLLSSLVLVVENLRNPEALEPVLKALGARHVGYGAIPKYYGSVVEALLLTFEQYLQQDWTPEVKKAWLDAFRTITALMLKGEGEESSPKSVQAGNKTETLAKAATLKIENKKEDRLFQSTVKQEKKSLISIQLDGEGLKTIINHFAVNYQQFQTKVSEQPLSEVLKQIPKKLIDAFWIAPTWLVSIISVVIFTVVVIVVDENSLLGKALGAADTISLVVALVLFIKEAPDRRKQFHYQAWSTIDAAHNVKVSYARILALQDLNEDSVSLRGLDAPGAELVDINLSHATLSKANLMGSDFTNANLSYANLDNANLSHTKLSGANLSYAKLGFSRLNQANLSSANLSSANLICADLSHTNLSGADLRDASLSGANLEGAYLTGANLKNAKVSDDELSNAFLEGAIMPNGSRYKSSVSDR
;
A
#
# COMPACT_ATOMS: atom_id res chain seq x y z
N MET A 1 4.17 -30.30 0.00
CA MET A 1 5.06 -30.71 1.12
C MET A 1 4.49 -30.10 2.38
N SER A 2 4.33 -30.85 3.45
CA SER A 2 3.95 -30.31 4.76
C SER A 2 5.13 -29.48 5.31
N LEU A 3 4.89 -28.20 5.63
CA LEU A 3 5.89 -27.36 6.28
C LEU A 3 6.21 -27.90 7.67
N ASN A 4 7.47 -27.82 8.09
CA ASN A 4 7.86 -28.14 9.47
C ASN A 4 7.56 -26.93 10.37
N VAL A 5 6.29 -26.76 10.72
CA VAL A 5 5.77 -25.58 11.41
C VAL A 5 6.43 -25.37 12.77
N GLU A 6 6.65 -26.44 13.52
CA GLU A 6 7.25 -26.36 14.86
C GLU A 6 8.68 -25.83 14.81
N VAL A 7 9.50 -26.28 13.85
CA VAL A 7 10.87 -25.77 13.66
C VAL A 7 10.87 -24.30 13.25
N LEU A 8 9.92 -23.88 12.40
CA LEU A 8 9.79 -22.48 11.97
C LEU A 8 9.40 -21.57 13.14
N GLU A 9 8.39 -21.96 13.94
CA GLU A 9 7.96 -21.22 15.14
C GLU A 9 9.10 -21.11 16.17
N GLN A 10 9.71 -22.23 16.55
CA GLN A 10 10.78 -22.25 17.58
C GLN A 10 12.01 -21.45 17.15
N SER A 11 12.41 -21.53 15.88
CA SER A 11 13.54 -20.75 15.39
C SER A 11 13.20 -19.26 15.27
N PHE A 12 11.97 -18.90 14.88
CA PHE A 12 11.55 -17.50 14.82
C PHE A 12 11.45 -16.85 16.22
N GLU A 13 11.01 -17.58 17.24
CA GLU A 13 10.96 -17.10 18.64
C GLU A 13 12.33 -16.63 19.14
N LYS A 14 13.42 -17.27 18.71
CA LYS A 14 14.80 -16.87 19.05
C LYS A 14 15.25 -15.57 18.36
N VAL A 15 14.56 -15.17 17.30
CA VAL A 15 14.81 -13.92 16.56
C VAL A 15 13.98 -12.76 17.12
N LYS A 16 12.77 -13.01 17.63
CA LYS A 16 11.83 -11.98 18.14
C LYS A 16 12.48 -10.93 19.07
N PRO A 17 13.33 -11.28 20.07
CA PRO A 17 13.96 -10.29 20.95
C PRO A 17 14.87 -9.28 20.24
N ARG A 18 15.26 -9.56 19.00
CA ARG A 18 16.16 -8.74 18.18
C ARG A 18 15.52 -8.36 16.83
N ALA A 19 14.19 -8.41 16.73
CA ALA A 19 13.44 -8.23 15.49
C ALA A 19 13.81 -6.95 14.72
N ASP A 20 13.88 -5.79 15.40
CA ASP A 20 14.24 -4.52 14.75
C ASP A 20 15.63 -4.56 14.10
N LYS A 21 16.61 -5.14 14.81
CA LYS A 21 17.98 -5.30 14.28
C LYS A 21 18.00 -6.30 13.14
N PHE A 22 17.24 -7.40 13.27
CA PHE A 22 17.09 -8.41 12.24
C PHE A 22 16.56 -7.81 10.93
N ALA A 23 15.51 -6.99 10.99
CA ALA A 23 14.95 -6.35 9.81
C ALA A 23 15.93 -5.37 9.14
N ALA A 24 16.64 -4.56 9.93
CA ALA A 24 17.67 -3.68 9.40
C ALA A 24 18.83 -4.47 8.76
N SER A 25 19.26 -5.58 9.39
CA SER A 25 20.27 -6.47 8.84
C SER A 25 19.81 -7.14 7.55
N PHE A 26 18.53 -7.52 7.43
CA PHE A 26 17.98 -8.04 6.19
C PHE A 26 18.14 -7.05 5.03
N TYR A 27 17.74 -5.79 5.21
CA TYR A 27 17.87 -4.79 4.14
C TYR A 27 19.34 -4.48 3.81
N ASN A 28 20.21 -4.47 4.83
CA ASN A 28 21.64 -4.33 4.59
C ASN A 28 22.19 -5.52 3.77
N ASN A 29 21.85 -6.75 4.15
CA ASN A 29 22.26 -7.96 3.43
C ASN A 29 21.72 -7.94 1.99
N LEU A 30 20.44 -7.61 1.81
CA LEU A 30 19.80 -7.51 0.49
C LEU A 30 20.52 -6.52 -0.43
N PHE A 31 20.83 -5.32 0.05
CA PHE A 31 21.49 -4.31 -0.79
C PHE A 31 22.99 -4.55 -0.98
N GLN A 32 23.63 -5.33 -0.10
CA GLN A 32 25.01 -5.76 -0.28
C GLN A 32 25.12 -6.89 -1.31
N THR A 33 24.23 -7.88 -1.26
CA THR A 33 24.25 -9.03 -2.18
C THR A 33 23.59 -8.73 -3.52
N HIS A 34 22.56 -7.87 -3.52
CA HIS A 34 21.72 -7.52 -4.68
C HIS A 34 21.59 -5.99 -4.80
N PRO A 35 22.68 -5.26 -5.08
CA PRO A 35 22.69 -3.79 -5.12
C PRO A 35 21.76 -3.20 -6.20
N GLU A 36 21.41 -3.96 -7.23
CA GLU A 36 20.45 -3.59 -8.27
C GLU A 36 19.02 -3.39 -7.76
N LEU A 37 18.70 -3.88 -6.55
CA LEU A 37 17.39 -3.67 -5.92
C LEU A 37 17.29 -2.35 -5.17
N LYS A 38 18.41 -1.72 -4.83
CA LYS A 38 18.47 -0.46 -4.07
C LYS A 38 17.64 0.68 -4.70
N PRO A 39 17.61 0.86 -6.05
CA PRO A 39 16.75 1.87 -6.69
C PRO A 39 15.26 1.73 -6.41
N LEU A 40 14.75 0.52 -6.17
CA LEU A 40 13.33 0.26 -5.89
C LEU A 40 12.87 0.86 -4.56
N PHE A 41 13.81 1.13 -3.64
CA PHE A 41 13.53 1.64 -2.29
C PHE A 41 13.88 3.13 -2.12
N THR A 42 14.24 3.84 -3.21
CA THR A 42 14.74 5.23 -3.15
C THR A 42 13.75 6.25 -2.58
N LYS A 43 12.45 5.96 -2.63
CA LYS A 43 11.37 6.81 -2.08
C LYS A 43 10.68 6.18 -0.87
N THR A 44 11.21 5.08 -0.38
CA THR A 44 10.61 4.30 0.71
C THR A 44 11.18 4.78 2.03
N ASP A 45 10.32 5.02 3.02
CA ASP A 45 10.78 5.17 4.40
C ASP A 45 11.27 3.81 4.91
N MET A 46 12.59 3.66 5.02
CA MET A 46 13.20 2.39 5.40
C MET A 46 12.83 1.96 6.82
N LYS A 47 12.51 2.89 7.73
CA LYS A 47 12.08 2.53 9.08
C LYS A 47 10.68 1.92 9.10
N SER A 48 9.74 2.52 8.36
CA SER A 48 8.42 1.90 8.13
C SER A 48 8.55 0.56 7.39
N GLN A 49 9.43 0.49 6.40
CA GLN A 49 9.62 -0.71 5.60
C GLN A 49 10.21 -1.89 6.40
N GLU A 50 11.16 -1.64 7.29
CA GLU A 50 11.68 -2.61 8.27
C GLU A 50 10.53 -3.19 9.12
N LYS A 51 9.64 -2.35 9.62
CA LYS A 51 8.47 -2.79 10.40
C LYS A 51 7.52 -3.65 9.58
N LYS A 52 7.22 -3.25 8.34
CA LYS A 52 6.34 -4.03 7.45
C LYS A 52 6.87 -5.43 7.17
N LEU A 53 8.19 -5.57 6.97
CA LEU A 53 8.82 -6.88 6.80
C LEU A 53 8.59 -7.74 8.04
N LEU A 54 8.82 -7.20 9.23
CA LEU A 54 8.61 -7.92 10.49
C LEU A 54 7.16 -8.32 10.67
N SER A 55 6.22 -7.39 10.48
CA SER A 55 4.80 -7.69 10.61
C SER A 55 4.35 -8.76 9.61
N SER A 56 4.92 -8.78 8.40
CA SER A 56 4.66 -9.82 7.41
C SER A 56 5.23 -11.18 7.82
N LEU A 57 6.45 -11.23 8.36
CA LEU A 57 7.06 -12.47 8.86
C LEU A 57 6.30 -13.02 10.08
N VAL A 58 5.93 -12.15 11.02
CA VAL A 58 5.12 -12.51 12.20
C VAL A 58 3.77 -13.06 11.74
N LEU A 59 3.05 -12.35 10.86
CA LEU A 59 1.79 -12.81 10.28
C LEU A 59 1.93 -14.23 9.73
N VAL A 60 2.94 -14.46 8.91
CA VAL A 60 3.13 -15.76 8.27
C VAL A 60 3.39 -16.84 9.31
N VAL A 61 4.38 -16.62 10.20
CA VAL A 61 4.80 -17.63 11.19
C VAL A 61 3.66 -17.98 12.14
N GLU A 62 2.93 -16.99 12.66
CA GLU A 62 1.85 -17.20 13.62
C GLU A 62 0.61 -17.86 12.99
N ASN A 63 0.51 -17.86 11.65
CA ASN A 63 -0.59 -18.47 10.91
C ASN A 63 -0.18 -19.70 10.09
N LEU A 64 1.04 -20.24 10.28
CA LEU A 64 1.50 -21.45 9.58
C LEU A 64 0.64 -22.68 9.88
N ARG A 65 -0.03 -22.71 11.04
CA ARG A 65 -0.97 -23.78 11.43
C ARG A 65 -2.36 -23.61 10.81
N ASN A 66 -2.64 -22.48 10.16
CA ASN A 66 -3.90 -22.19 9.49
C ASN A 66 -3.69 -21.82 8.01
N PRO A 67 -3.25 -22.78 7.17
CA PRO A 67 -2.89 -22.51 5.78
C PRO A 67 -4.08 -21.99 4.93
N GLU A 68 -5.31 -22.39 5.25
CA GLU A 68 -6.51 -21.95 4.53
C GLU A 68 -6.79 -20.44 4.71
N ALA A 69 -6.51 -19.90 5.90
CA ALA A 69 -6.61 -18.46 6.16
C ALA A 69 -5.42 -17.68 5.59
N LEU A 70 -4.25 -18.30 5.52
CA LEU A 70 -3.01 -17.65 5.07
C LEU A 70 -2.92 -17.54 3.54
N GLU A 71 -3.46 -18.52 2.80
CA GLU A 71 -3.44 -18.54 1.33
C GLU A 71 -4.01 -17.25 0.68
N PRO A 72 -5.24 -16.78 0.99
CA PRO A 72 -5.78 -15.57 0.38
C PRO A 72 -4.97 -14.32 0.75
N VAL A 73 -4.42 -14.25 1.96
CA VAL A 73 -3.59 -13.13 2.42
C VAL A 73 -2.26 -13.08 1.66
N LEU A 74 -1.62 -14.23 1.44
CA LEU A 74 -0.37 -14.32 0.68
C LEU A 74 -0.58 -14.07 -0.81
N LYS A 75 -1.69 -14.54 -1.40
CA LYS A 75 -2.05 -14.20 -2.79
C LYS A 75 -2.26 -12.69 -2.95
N ALA A 76 -3.01 -12.06 -2.04
CA ALA A 76 -3.22 -10.62 -2.05
C ALA A 76 -1.92 -9.83 -1.81
N LEU A 77 -1.03 -10.31 -0.94
CA LEU A 77 0.29 -9.72 -0.72
C LEU A 77 1.20 -9.87 -1.95
N GLY A 78 1.12 -10.99 -2.67
CA GLY A 78 1.84 -11.21 -3.92
C GLY A 78 1.37 -10.27 -5.03
N ALA A 79 0.06 -10.15 -5.22
CA ALA A 79 -0.53 -9.20 -6.16
C ALA A 79 -0.09 -7.75 -5.89
N ARG A 80 0.03 -7.37 -4.60
CA ARG A 80 0.58 -6.08 -4.17
C ARG A 80 2.04 -5.86 -4.56
N HIS A 81 2.90 -6.85 -4.29
CA HIS A 81 4.32 -6.77 -4.64
C HIS A 81 4.51 -6.59 -6.14
N VAL A 82 3.74 -7.31 -6.95
CA VAL A 82 3.72 -7.11 -8.41
C VAL A 82 3.22 -5.70 -8.76
N GLY A 83 2.17 -5.20 -8.10
CA GLY A 83 1.69 -3.83 -8.22
C GLY A 83 2.76 -2.76 -7.94
N TYR A 84 3.67 -3.02 -7.00
CA TYR A 84 4.80 -2.14 -6.67
C TYR A 84 6.01 -2.26 -7.61
N GLY A 85 5.97 -3.16 -8.60
CA GLY A 85 7.08 -3.37 -9.54
C GLY A 85 8.04 -4.49 -9.13
N ALA A 86 7.74 -5.28 -8.10
CA ALA A 86 8.51 -6.47 -7.77
C ALA A 86 8.18 -7.58 -8.77
N ILE A 87 9.05 -7.76 -9.76
CA ILE A 87 8.92 -8.83 -10.75
C ILE A 87 9.33 -10.20 -10.16
N PRO A 88 8.79 -11.32 -10.67
CA PRO A 88 9.09 -12.67 -10.18
C PRO A 88 10.59 -12.98 -10.02
N LYS A 89 11.43 -12.37 -10.86
CA LYS A 89 12.90 -12.49 -10.83
C LYS A 89 13.52 -12.10 -9.47
N TYR A 90 12.93 -11.15 -8.74
CA TYR A 90 13.52 -10.60 -7.51
C TYR A 90 13.21 -11.43 -6.26
N TYR A 91 12.24 -12.34 -6.31
CA TYR A 91 11.89 -13.17 -5.15
C TYR A 91 13.07 -14.05 -4.71
N GLY A 92 13.88 -14.56 -5.65
CA GLY A 92 15.08 -15.33 -5.34
C GLY A 92 16.07 -14.53 -4.48
N SER A 93 16.36 -13.28 -4.86
CA SER A 93 17.24 -12.37 -4.14
C SER A 93 16.74 -12.07 -2.72
N VAL A 94 15.43 -11.90 -2.54
CA VAL A 94 14.81 -11.68 -1.23
C VAL A 94 14.93 -12.91 -0.34
N VAL A 95 14.66 -14.11 -0.88
CA VAL A 95 14.79 -15.37 -0.14
C VAL A 95 16.23 -15.62 0.29
N GLU A 96 17.20 -15.34 -0.57
CA GLU A 96 18.63 -15.45 -0.24
C GLU A 96 19.01 -14.52 0.91
N ALA A 97 18.62 -13.23 0.82
CA ALA A 97 18.89 -12.25 1.86
C ALA A 97 18.22 -12.62 3.20
N LEU A 98 17.00 -13.16 3.18
CA LEU A 98 16.33 -13.67 4.39
C LEU A 98 17.11 -14.82 5.01
N LEU A 99 17.51 -15.83 4.23
CA LEU A 99 18.27 -16.97 4.73
C LEU A 99 19.62 -16.55 5.34
N LEU A 100 20.35 -15.65 4.68
CA LEU A 100 21.60 -15.09 5.22
C LEU A 100 21.37 -14.37 6.56
N THR A 101 20.26 -13.65 6.68
CA THR A 101 19.93 -12.93 7.91
C THR A 101 19.53 -13.88 9.04
N PHE A 102 18.77 -14.94 8.74
CA PHE A 102 18.46 -15.98 9.72
C PHE A 102 19.73 -16.70 10.21
N GLU A 103 20.64 -17.05 9.30
CA GLU A 103 21.94 -17.64 9.64
C GLU A 103 22.74 -16.75 10.60
N GLN A 104 22.82 -15.44 10.31
CA GLN A 104 23.53 -14.47 11.14
C GLN A 104 22.98 -14.37 12.58
N TYR A 105 21.66 -14.48 12.75
CA TYR A 105 20.99 -14.28 14.04
C TYR A 105 20.81 -15.56 14.86
N LEU A 106 20.64 -16.71 14.19
CA LEU A 106 20.50 -18.01 14.84
C LEU A 106 21.85 -18.67 15.12
N GLN A 107 22.87 -18.40 14.31
CA GLN A 107 24.24 -18.89 14.52
C GLN A 107 24.28 -20.40 14.75
N GLN A 108 24.60 -20.84 15.97
CA GLN A 108 24.68 -22.25 16.35
C GLN A 108 23.32 -22.98 16.22
N ASP A 109 22.22 -22.24 16.30
CA ASP A 109 20.86 -22.75 16.11
C ASP A 109 20.45 -22.84 14.62
N TRP A 110 21.30 -22.38 13.68
CA TRP A 110 21.07 -22.50 12.24
C TRP A 110 21.51 -23.86 11.70
N THR A 111 20.80 -24.91 12.11
CA THR A 111 21.10 -26.29 11.66
C THR A 111 20.63 -26.53 10.23
N PRO A 112 21.13 -27.58 9.53
CA PRO A 112 20.62 -27.96 8.20
C PRO A 112 19.11 -28.19 8.16
N GLU A 113 18.53 -28.71 9.24
CA GLU A 113 17.08 -28.92 9.38
C GLU A 113 16.33 -27.58 9.42
N VAL A 114 16.82 -26.62 10.20
CA VAL A 114 16.25 -25.26 10.30
C VAL A 114 16.37 -24.54 8.96
N LYS A 115 17.54 -24.58 8.32
CA LYS A 115 17.76 -24.01 6.98
C LYS A 115 16.81 -24.58 5.95
N LYS A 116 16.64 -25.91 5.94
CA LYS A 116 15.72 -26.60 5.03
C LYS A 116 14.27 -26.18 5.29
N ALA A 117 13.84 -26.12 6.55
CA ALA A 117 12.49 -25.71 6.91
C ALA A 117 12.18 -24.29 6.42
N TRP A 118 13.08 -23.33 6.63
CA TRP A 118 12.91 -21.95 6.15
C TRP A 118 12.94 -21.85 4.63
N LEU A 119 13.82 -22.58 3.96
CA LEU A 119 13.86 -22.63 2.49
C LEU A 119 12.55 -23.17 1.91
N ASP A 120 12.01 -24.25 2.47
CA ASP A 120 10.74 -24.85 2.03
C ASP A 120 9.55 -23.91 2.31
N ALA A 121 9.56 -23.21 3.46
CA ALA A 121 8.57 -22.18 3.79
C ALA A 121 8.61 -21.03 2.79
N PHE A 122 9.77 -20.44 2.54
CA PHE A 122 9.90 -19.33 1.60
C PHE A 122 9.55 -19.70 0.16
N ARG A 123 9.88 -20.92 -0.29
CA ARG A 123 9.43 -21.42 -1.59
C ARG A 123 7.91 -21.55 -1.66
N THR A 124 7.29 -22.07 -0.61
CA THR A 124 5.84 -22.21 -0.53
C THR A 124 5.14 -20.85 -0.54
N ILE A 125 5.62 -19.91 0.27
CA ILE A 125 5.12 -18.53 0.34
C ILE A 125 5.28 -17.85 -1.02
N THR A 126 6.47 -17.94 -1.62
CA THR A 126 6.76 -17.36 -2.94
C THR A 126 5.83 -17.93 -4.00
N ALA A 127 5.61 -19.25 -4.01
CA ALA A 127 4.68 -19.88 -4.94
C ALA A 127 3.22 -19.39 -4.76
N LEU A 128 2.78 -19.18 -3.52
CA LEU A 128 1.45 -18.62 -3.24
C LEU A 128 1.34 -17.15 -3.67
N MET A 129 2.37 -16.35 -3.40
CA MET A 129 2.43 -14.94 -3.82
C MET A 129 2.41 -14.81 -5.34
N LEU A 130 3.17 -15.64 -6.06
CA LEU A 130 3.18 -15.67 -7.53
C LEU A 130 1.87 -16.23 -8.12
N LYS A 131 1.15 -17.13 -7.42
CA LYS A 131 -0.18 -17.57 -7.89
C LYS A 131 -1.23 -16.46 -7.88
N GLY A 132 -1.09 -15.47 -6.99
CA GLY A 132 -1.93 -14.26 -7.00
C GLY A 132 -1.79 -13.41 -8.27
N GLU A 133 -0.78 -13.67 -9.11
CA GLU A 133 -0.52 -13.00 -10.40
C GLU A 133 -1.45 -13.48 -11.53
N GLY A 134 -1.95 -14.73 -11.47
CA GLY A 134 -2.63 -15.40 -12.59
C GLY A 134 -4.14 -15.62 -12.44
N GLU A 135 -4.74 -15.30 -11.29
CA GLU A 135 -6.19 -15.38 -11.12
C GLU A 135 -6.83 -14.05 -11.58
N GLU A 136 -7.35 -14.01 -12.81
CA GLU A 136 -8.29 -12.97 -13.24
C GLU A 136 -9.44 -12.90 -12.22
N SER A 137 -9.48 -11.82 -11.44
CA SER A 137 -10.56 -11.55 -10.50
C SER A 137 -11.81 -11.08 -11.26
N SER A 138 -12.48 -12.00 -11.93
CA SER A 138 -13.91 -11.84 -12.25
C SER A 138 -14.71 -12.07 -10.96
N PRO A 139 -15.59 -11.15 -10.55
CA PRO A 139 -16.30 -11.27 -9.28
C PRO A 139 -17.32 -12.41 -9.37
N LYS A 140 -17.05 -13.52 -8.67
CA LYS A 140 -18.13 -14.42 -8.25
C LYS A 140 -18.82 -13.76 -7.06
N SER A 141 -19.99 -13.22 -7.33
CA SER A 141 -20.95 -12.82 -6.30
C SER A 141 -21.17 -13.99 -5.34
N VAL A 142 -20.87 -13.77 -4.06
CA VAL A 142 -21.31 -14.63 -2.98
C VAL A 142 -22.80 -14.40 -2.84
N GLN A 143 -23.60 -15.33 -3.37
CA GLN A 143 -25.03 -15.40 -3.05
C GLN A 143 -25.18 -15.77 -1.58
N ALA A 144 -25.79 -14.86 -0.82
CA ALA A 144 -26.36 -15.15 0.47
C ALA A 144 -27.43 -16.25 0.31
N GLY A 145 -27.15 -17.44 0.83
CA GLY A 145 -28.10 -18.54 0.86
C GLY A 145 -29.15 -18.30 1.95
N ASN A 146 -30.33 -17.82 1.56
CA ASN A 146 -31.54 -18.03 2.34
C ASN A 146 -32.14 -19.39 1.95
N LYS A 147 -32.24 -20.28 2.93
CA LYS A 147 -33.16 -21.43 2.86
C LYS A 147 -34.59 -20.89 2.83
N THR A 148 -35.42 -21.43 1.94
CA THR A 148 -36.60 -22.27 2.22
C THR A 148 -37.68 -22.07 1.13
N GLU A 149 -38.05 -23.19 0.49
CA GLU A 149 -39.35 -23.50 -0.16
C GLU A 149 -39.88 -22.50 -1.22
N THR A 150 -40.12 -22.91 -2.48
CA THR A 150 -41.26 -23.76 -2.84
C THR A 150 -41.11 -24.28 -4.27
N LEU A 151 -41.59 -25.51 -4.44
CA LEU A 151 -41.69 -26.34 -5.63
C LEU A 151 -42.39 -25.70 -6.86
N ALA A 152 -41.84 -26.07 -8.02
CA ALA A 152 -42.53 -26.59 -9.21
C ALA A 152 -43.59 -25.72 -9.92
N LYS A 153 -43.39 -25.47 -11.21
CA LYS A 153 -44.06 -26.21 -12.31
C LYS A 153 -43.77 -25.60 -13.69
N ALA A 154 -43.60 -26.53 -14.64
CA ALA A 154 -44.07 -26.53 -16.03
C ALA A 154 -43.77 -25.28 -16.91
N ALA A 155 -42.88 -25.39 -17.89
CA ALA A 155 -43.06 -26.04 -19.20
C ALA A 155 -43.84 -25.19 -20.23
N THR A 156 -43.22 -25.12 -21.42
CA THR A 156 -43.75 -24.84 -22.77
C THR A 156 -44.25 -23.42 -23.10
N LEU A 157 -43.61 -22.80 -24.10
CA LEU A 157 -44.24 -22.51 -25.40
C LEU A 157 -43.19 -22.07 -26.44
N LYS A 158 -43.36 -22.58 -27.66
CA LYS A 158 -42.53 -22.39 -28.85
C LYS A 158 -43.32 -21.52 -29.85
N ILE A 159 -42.59 -20.59 -30.49
CA ILE A 159 -42.76 -20.02 -31.84
C ILE A 159 -43.92 -19.02 -32.04
N GLU A 160 -43.58 -17.76 -32.39
CA GLU A 160 -43.84 -17.20 -33.74
C GLU A 160 -43.10 -15.87 -34.00
N ASN A 161 -42.82 -15.66 -35.28
CA ASN A 161 -41.92 -14.67 -35.89
C ASN A 161 -42.74 -13.55 -36.59
N LYS A 162 -42.08 -12.41 -36.87
CA LYS A 162 -42.49 -11.23 -37.68
C LYS A 162 -43.36 -10.21 -36.95
N LYS A 163 -43.11 -8.89 -37.00
CA LYS A 163 -42.46 -8.02 -38.00
C LYS A 163 -42.19 -6.66 -37.34
N GLU A 164 -41.01 -6.07 -37.56
CA GLU A 164 -40.67 -4.63 -37.59
C GLU A 164 -39.12 -4.57 -37.54
N ASP A 165 -38.37 -4.90 -38.60
CA ASP A 165 -38.22 -4.15 -39.86
C ASP A 165 -38.77 -2.73 -39.83
N ARG A 166 -38.04 -1.84 -39.15
CA ARG A 166 -37.57 -0.53 -39.66
C ARG A 166 -37.02 0.31 -38.50
N LEU A 167 -35.75 0.13 -38.12
CA LEU A 167 -34.95 1.25 -37.56
C LEU A 167 -33.43 1.05 -37.48
N PHE A 168 -32.88 -0.05 -38.02
CA PHE A 168 -31.42 -0.26 -38.09
C PHE A 168 -30.98 -0.66 -39.51
N GLN A 169 -31.25 0.20 -40.50
CA GLN A 169 -30.54 0.21 -41.78
C GLN A 169 -30.21 1.64 -42.20
N SER A 170 -29.20 2.20 -41.53
CA SER A 170 -28.26 3.21 -42.01
C SER A 170 -27.32 3.46 -40.82
N THR A 171 -26.03 3.17 -40.82
CA THR A 171 -25.04 3.43 -41.85
C THR A 171 -23.82 2.54 -41.55
N VAL A 172 -23.81 1.28 -41.99
CA VAL A 172 -22.56 0.54 -42.19
C VAL A 172 -22.18 0.76 -43.65
N LYS A 173 -21.63 1.95 -43.93
CA LYS A 173 -20.90 2.17 -45.17
C LYS A 173 -19.48 1.70 -44.90
N GLN A 174 -19.13 0.60 -45.55
CA GLN A 174 -17.76 0.15 -45.71
C GLN A 174 -16.90 1.33 -46.19
N GLU A 175 -16.02 1.83 -45.33
CA GLU A 175 -14.70 2.26 -45.79
C GLU A 175 -13.75 1.11 -45.49
N LYS A 176 -13.57 0.24 -46.51
CA LYS A 176 -12.29 -0.44 -46.73
C LYS A 176 -11.24 0.67 -46.88
N LYS A 177 -10.71 1.18 -45.76
CA LYS A 177 -9.45 1.90 -45.80
C LYS A 177 -8.38 0.84 -46.00
N SER A 178 -7.83 0.85 -47.21
CA SER A 178 -6.71 0.03 -47.62
C SER A 178 -5.68 -0.03 -46.50
N LEU A 179 -5.25 -1.25 -46.17
CA LEU A 179 -3.95 -1.46 -45.57
C LEU A 179 -2.96 -0.70 -46.45
N ILE A 180 -2.44 0.42 -45.96
CA ILE A 180 -1.27 1.03 -46.56
C ILE A 180 -0.18 -0.02 -46.36
N SER A 181 0.12 -0.77 -47.41
CA SER A 181 1.40 -1.46 -47.52
C SER A 181 2.44 -0.35 -47.45
N ILE A 182 3.03 -0.15 -46.28
CA ILE A 182 4.20 0.69 -46.14
C ILE A 182 5.31 -0.07 -46.88
N GLN A 183 5.49 0.22 -48.16
CA GLN A 183 6.73 -0.11 -48.85
C GLN A 183 7.80 0.82 -48.25
N LEU A 184 8.47 0.34 -47.20
CA LEU A 184 9.74 0.93 -46.79
C LEU A 184 10.76 0.52 -47.85
N ASP A 185 11.20 1.47 -48.67
CA ASP A 185 12.35 1.24 -49.53
C ASP A 185 13.61 1.05 -48.68
N GLY A 186 14.58 0.31 -49.22
CA GLY A 186 15.81 -0.01 -48.49
C GLY A 186 16.69 1.21 -48.17
N GLU A 187 16.53 2.32 -48.89
CA GLU A 187 17.28 3.56 -48.69
C GLU A 187 16.69 4.45 -47.57
N GLY A 188 15.37 4.55 -47.47
CA GLY A 188 14.67 5.26 -46.39
C GLY A 188 14.89 4.59 -45.04
N LEU A 189 14.85 3.26 -44.98
CA LEU A 189 15.24 2.49 -43.80
C LEU A 189 16.69 2.76 -43.39
N LYS A 190 17.63 2.74 -44.34
CA LYS A 190 19.05 3.05 -44.07
C LYS A 190 19.24 4.46 -43.52
N THR A 191 18.53 5.44 -44.07
CA THR A 191 18.64 6.84 -43.64
C THR A 191 18.12 7.03 -42.21
N ILE A 192 17.00 6.40 -41.88
CA ILE A 192 16.42 6.39 -40.53
C ILE A 192 17.35 5.68 -39.55
N ILE A 193 17.88 4.51 -39.92
CA ILE A 193 18.83 3.74 -39.10
C ILE A 193 20.10 4.56 -38.83
N ASN A 194 20.66 5.22 -39.85
CA ASN A 194 21.85 6.05 -39.68
C ASN A 194 21.59 7.26 -38.79
N HIS A 195 20.45 7.94 -38.95
CA HIS A 195 20.09 9.07 -38.09
C HIS A 195 19.91 8.61 -36.63
N PHE A 196 19.30 7.45 -36.42
CA PHE A 196 19.13 6.86 -35.10
C PHE A 196 20.47 6.40 -34.50
N ALA A 197 21.37 5.83 -35.31
CA ALA A 197 22.69 5.38 -34.88
C ALA A 197 23.56 6.53 -34.36
N VAL A 198 23.56 7.67 -35.06
CA VAL A 198 24.27 8.89 -34.65
C VAL A 198 23.69 9.44 -33.35
N ASN A 199 22.35 9.53 -33.26
CA ASN A 199 21.68 10.00 -32.04
C ASN A 199 21.90 9.03 -30.85
N TYR A 200 21.95 7.72 -31.11
CA TYR A 200 22.23 6.71 -30.09
C TYR A 200 23.67 6.82 -29.58
N GLN A 201 24.68 7.00 -30.44
CA GLN A 201 26.06 7.21 -29.99
C GLN A 201 26.22 8.48 -29.14
N GLN A 202 25.54 9.57 -29.50
CA GLN A 202 25.49 10.79 -28.68
C GLN A 202 24.74 10.61 -27.36
N PHE A 203 23.73 9.74 -27.32
CA PHE A 203 22.96 9.42 -26.12
C PHE A 203 23.74 8.48 -25.18
N GLN A 204 24.37 7.44 -25.71
CA GLN A 204 25.16 6.46 -24.97
C GLN A 204 26.30 7.11 -24.18
N THR A 205 27.00 8.06 -24.80
CA THR A 205 28.06 8.84 -24.15
C THR A 205 27.55 9.68 -22.98
N LYS A 206 26.32 10.22 -23.07
CA LYS A 206 25.67 10.95 -21.95
C LYS A 206 25.14 10.04 -20.85
N VAL A 207 24.59 8.87 -21.18
CA VAL A 207 24.02 7.92 -20.22
C VAL A 207 25.11 7.20 -19.42
N SER A 208 26.29 6.98 -20.01
CA SER A 208 27.42 6.34 -19.33
C SER A 208 27.96 7.14 -18.14
N GLU A 209 27.62 8.43 -18.02
CA GLU A 209 28.15 9.33 -16.98
C GLU A 209 27.08 9.85 -16.01
N GLN A 210 25.79 9.58 -16.25
CA GLN A 210 24.68 10.16 -15.46
C GLN A 210 23.78 9.10 -14.82
N PRO A 211 23.27 9.31 -13.59
CA PRO A 211 22.28 8.43 -13.00
C PRO A 211 20.98 8.43 -13.82
N LEU A 212 20.36 7.25 -13.97
CA LEU A 212 19.17 7.02 -14.81
C LEU A 212 18.03 8.01 -14.54
N SER A 213 17.87 8.48 -13.30
CA SER A 213 16.88 9.48 -12.92
C SER A 213 17.05 10.83 -13.61
N GLU A 214 18.28 11.25 -13.90
CA GLU A 214 18.55 12.50 -14.63
C GLU A 214 18.36 12.34 -16.14
N VAL A 215 18.62 11.14 -16.67
CA VAL A 215 18.33 10.79 -18.05
C VAL A 215 16.81 10.79 -18.31
N LEU A 216 16.03 10.23 -17.38
CA LEU A 216 14.56 10.18 -17.49
C LEU A 216 13.92 11.58 -17.47
N LYS A 217 14.51 12.55 -16.77
CA LYS A 217 14.04 13.95 -16.77
C LYS A 217 14.23 14.67 -18.10
N GLN A 218 15.17 14.20 -18.93
CA GLN A 218 15.42 14.76 -20.27
C GLN A 218 14.39 14.31 -21.30
N ILE A 219 13.54 13.31 -20.97
CA ILE A 219 12.48 12.86 -21.86
C ILE A 219 11.39 13.95 -21.95
N PRO A 220 11.06 14.44 -23.16
CA PRO A 220 10.00 15.42 -23.36
C PRO A 220 8.67 14.97 -22.73
N LYS A 221 8.04 15.81 -21.92
CA LYS A 221 6.74 15.51 -21.28
C LYS A 221 5.67 15.06 -22.28
N LYS A 222 5.66 15.65 -23.49
CA LYS A 222 4.75 15.25 -24.59
C LYS A 222 4.90 13.78 -24.99
N LEU A 223 6.10 13.20 -24.93
CA LEU A 223 6.32 11.78 -25.22
C LEU A 223 5.83 10.88 -24.08
N ILE A 224 6.02 11.32 -22.83
CA ILE A 224 5.48 10.62 -21.65
C ILE A 224 3.95 10.60 -21.72
N ASP A 225 3.32 11.75 -22.00
CA ASP A 225 1.87 11.84 -22.13
C ASP A 225 1.36 11.00 -23.31
N ALA A 226 2.06 11.01 -24.45
CA ALA A 226 1.73 10.18 -25.61
C ALA A 226 1.81 8.68 -25.31
N PHE A 227 2.79 8.23 -24.52
CA PHE A 227 2.93 6.83 -24.10
C PHE A 227 1.67 6.32 -23.36
N TRP A 228 1.10 7.15 -22.48
CA TRP A 228 -0.10 6.79 -21.72
C TRP A 228 -1.37 6.84 -22.57
N ILE A 229 -1.49 7.82 -23.48
CA ILE A 229 -2.68 8.02 -24.32
C ILE A 229 -2.75 7.02 -25.49
N ALA A 230 -1.61 6.66 -26.07
CA ALA A 230 -1.56 5.81 -27.26
C ALA A 230 -2.09 4.39 -26.97
N PRO A 231 -2.72 3.71 -27.95
CA PRO A 231 -3.13 2.31 -27.80
C PRO A 231 -1.97 1.37 -27.45
N THR A 232 -2.22 0.36 -26.62
CA THR A 232 -1.22 -0.61 -26.15
C THR A 232 -0.47 -1.31 -27.27
N TRP A 233 -1.17 -1.71 -28.32
CA TRP A 233 -0.58 -2.35 -29.50
C TRP A 233 0.42 -1.42 -30.20
N LEU A 234 0.11 -0.11 -30.31
CA LEU A 234 0.95 0.87 -30.98
C LEU A 234 2.25 1.12 -30.20
N VAL A 235 2.14 1.30 -28.88
CA VAL A 235 3.31 1.48 -28.00
C VAL A 235 4.22 0.26 -28.03
N SER A 236 3.63 -0.95 -28.05
CA SER A 236 4.39 -2.21 -28.14
C SER A 236 5.15 -2.32 -29.46
N ILE A 237 4.51 -2.02 -30.59
CA ILE A 237 5.17 -2.03 -31.91
C ILE A 237 6.31 -1.01 -31.96
N ILE A 238 6.07 0.23 -31.52
CA ILE A 238 7.10 1.27 -31.52
C ILE A 238 8.29 0.86 -30.64
N SER A 239 8.03 0.27 -29.47
CA SER A 239 9.09 -0.20 -28.56
C SER A 239 9.93 -1.31 -29.18
N VAL A 240 9.30 -2.27 -29.89
CA VAL A 240 10.01 -3.33 -30.62
C VAL A 240 10.83 -2.77 -31.78
N VAL A 241 10.32 -1.78 -32.51
CA VAL A 241 11.05 -1.14 -33.60
C VAL A 241 12.27 -0.40 -33.07
N ILE A 242 12.09 0.42 -32.03
CA ILE A 242 13.21 1.12 -31.36
C ILE A 242 14.23 0.10 -30.84
N PHE A 243 13.77 -0.95 -30.18
CA PHE A 243 14.64 -2.00 -29.65
C PHE A 243 15.44 -2.68 -30.77
N THR A 244 14.79 -3.12 -31.85
CA THR A 244 15.44 -3.74 -33.01
C THR A 244 16.50 -2.81 -33.62
N VAL A 245 16.18 -1.50 -33.76
CA VAL A 245 17.15 -0.51 -34.28
C VAL A 245 18.35 -0.37 -33.33
N VAL A 246 18.15 -0.37 -32.02
CA VAL A 246 19.24 -0.36 -31.04
C VAL A 246 20.11 -1.62 -31.17
N VAL A 247 19.50 -2.81 -31.30
CA VAL A 247 20.26 -4.06 -31.50
C VAL A 247 21.14 -4.00 -32.75
N ILE A 248 20.62 -3.45 -33.86
CA ILE A 248 21.36 -3.33 -35.13
C ILE A 248 22.55 -2.36 -35.01
N VAL A 249 22.45 -1.33 -34.18
CA VAL A 249 23.48 -0.30 -34.01
C VAL A 249 24.57 -0.73 -33.01
N VAL A 250 24.25 -1.62 -32.08
CA VAL A 250 25.17 -2.10 -31.05
C VAL A 250 26.09 -3.18 -31.64
N ASP A 251 27.40 -3.03 -31.46
CA ASP A 251 28.40 -4.02 -31.88
C ASP A 251 28.07 -5.41 -31.28
N GLU A 252 27.99 -6.44 -32.12
CA GLU A 252 27.69 -7.83 -31.74
C GLU A 252 28.67 -8.37 -30.69
N ASN A 253 29.89 -7.82 -30.62
CA ASN A 253 30.89 -8.19 -29.63
C ASN A 253 30.76 -7.48 -28.27
N SER A 254 29.90 -6.46 -28.16
CA SER A 254 29.65 -5.76 -26.91
C SER A 254 28.82 -6.60 -25.93
N LEU A 255 28.95 -6.31 -24.63
CA LEU A 255 28.14 -6.96 -23.57
C LEU A 255 26.63 -6.81 -23.81
N LEU A 256 26.20 -5.67 -24.40
CA LEU A 256 24.82 -5.43 -24.79
C LEU A 256 24.44 -6.27 -26.02
N GLY A 257 25.27 -6.37 -27.05
CA GLY A 257 25.01 -7.19 -28.25
C GLY A 257 24.78 -8.67 -27.90
N LYS A 258 25.59 -9.23 -27.00
CA LYS A 258 25.41 -10.61 -26.49
C LYS A 258 24.16 -10.80 -25.63
N ALA A 259 23.74 -9.77 -24.89
CA ALA A 259 22.52 -9.79 -24.09
C ALA A 259 21.25 -9.59 -24.93
N LEU A 260 21.36 -8.94 -26.10
CA LEU A 260 20.24 -8.53 -26.96
C LEU A 260 19.95 -9.48 -28.14
N GLY A 261 20.85 -10.43 -28.45
CA GLY A 261 20.74 -11.31 -29.62
C GLY A 261 19.74 -12.48 -29.51
N ALA A 262 19.06 -12.67 -28.38
CA ALA A 262 18.10 -13.77 -28.19
C ALA A 262 16.67 -13.33 -28.51
N ALA A 263 15.91 -14.14 -29.25
CA ALA A 263 14.50 -13.87 -29.61
C ALA A 263 13.59 -13.64 -28.37
N ASP A 264 13.97 -14.19 -27.21
CA ASP A 264 13.28 -14.02 -25.92
C ASP A 264 13.30 -12.57 -25.41
N THR A 265 14.27 -11.75 -25.86
CA THR A 265 14.43 -10.36 -25.43
C THR A 265 13.34 -9.44 -25.94
N ILE A 266 12.84 -9.66 -27.16
CA ILE A 266 11.73 -8.89 -27.74
C ILE A 266 10.45 -9.14 -26.94
N SER A 267 10.19 -10.40 -26.58
CA SER A 267 9.04 -10.76 -25.73
C SER A 267 9.13 -10.09 -24.35
N LEU A 268 10.33 -10.06 -23.76
CA LEU A 268 10.57 -9.43 -22.46
C LEU A 268 10.41 -7.90 -22.50
N VAL A 269 10.83 -7.26 -23.59
CA VAL A 269 10.62 -5.82 -23.82
C VAL A 269 9.14 -5.50 -23.97
N VAL A 270 8.41 -6.31 -24.76
CA VAL A 270 6.96 -6.15 -24.89
C VAL A 270 6.28 -6.35 -23.54
N ALA A 271 6.61 -7.42 -22.80
CA ALA A 271 6.06 -7.69 -21.48
C ALA A 271 6.32 -6.55 -20.49
N LEU A 272 7.53 -5.98 -20.49
CA LEU A 272 7.88 -4.83 -19.66
C LEU A 272 7.09 -3.57 -20.04
N VAL A 273 6.92 -3.31 -21.34
CA VAL A 273 6.13 -2.17 -21.85
C VAL A 273 4.66 -2.31 -21.48
N LEU A 274 4.09 -3.52 -21.65
CA LEU A 274 2.73 -3.83 -21.22
C LEU A 274 2.59 -3.66 -19.70
N PHE A 275 3.53 -4.21 -18.94
CA PHE A 275 3.58 -4.07 -17.50
C PHE A 275 3.59 -2.61 -17.07
N ILE A 276 4.45 -1.76 -17.63
CA ILE A 276 4.48 -0.33 -17.31
C ILE A 276 3.17 0.34 -17.73
N LYS A 277 2.66 0.04 -18.92
CA LYS A 277 1.45 0.68 -19.47
C LYS A 277 0.19 0.35 -18.67
N GLU A 278 0.08 -0.86 -18.16
CA GLU A 278 -1.06 -1.33 -17.36
C GLU A 278 -0.94 -0.97 -15.88
N ALA A 279 0.18 -0.37 -15.44
CA ALA A 279 0.38 -0.01 -14.04
C ALA A 279 -0.74 0.86 -13.44
N PRO A 280 -1.34 1.85 -14.15
CA PRO A 280 -2.47 2.61 -13.62
C PRO A 280 -3.71 1.74 -13.36
N ASP A 281 -4.01 0.80 -14.24
CA ASP A 281 -5.19 -0.05 -14.11
C ASP A 281 -4.98 -1.14 -13.05
N ARG A 282 -3.77 -1.71 -12.94
CA ARG A 282 -3.40 -2.57 -11.81
C ARG A 282 -3.50 -1.83 -10.48
N ARG A 283 -3.08 -0.57 -10.42
CA ARG A 283 -3.22 0.25 -9.20
C ARG A 283 -4.69 0.47 -8.83
N LYS A 284 -5.57 0.74 -9.80
CA LYS A 284 -7.02 0.82 -9.55
C LYS A 284 -7.57 -0.50 -9.01
N GLN A 285 -7.24 -1.62 -9.67
CA GLN A 285 -7.66 -2.96 -9.21
C GLN A 285 -7.18 -3.24 -7.79
N PHE A 286 -5.94 -2.87 -7.49
CA PHE A 286 -5.38 -2.95 -6.15
C PHE A 286 -6.22 -2.16 -5.12
N HIS A 287 -6.56 -0.90 -5.42
CA HIS A 287 -7.41 -0.08 -4.55
C HIS A 287 -8.80 -0.70 -4.35
N TYR A 288 -9.41 -1.27 -5.39
CA TYR A 288 -10.69 -1.99 -5.28
C TYR A 288 -10.58 -3.21 -4.35
N GLN A 289 -9.52 -4.00 -4.47
CA GLN A 289 -9.31 -5.17 -3.62
C GLN A 289 -9.05 -4.77 -2.16
N ALA A 290 -8.31 -3.69 -1.93
CA ALA A 290 -8.08 -3.14 -0.60
C ALA A 290 -9.40 -2.69 0.06
N TRP A 291 -10.23 -1.94 -0.66
CA TRP A 291 -11.57 -1.56 -0.18
C TRP A 291 -12.47 -2.75 0.08
N SER A 292 -12.52 -3.73 -0.84
CA SER A 292 -13.26 -4.98 -0.64
C SER A 292 -12.83 -5.72 0.63
N THR A 293 -11.53 -5.75 0.91
CA THR A 293 -10.98 -6.36 2.13
C THR A 293 -11.41 -5.62 3.40
N ILE A 294 -11.48 -4.29 3.34
CA ILE A 294 -11.95 -3.46 4.45
C ILE A 294 -13.44 -3.72 4.70
N ASP A 295 -14.26 -3.66 3.66
CA ASP A 295 -15.71 -3.83 3.72
C ASP A 295 -16.11 -5.24 4.18
N ALA A 296 -15.42 -6.28 3.67
CA ALA A 296 -15.65 -7.67 4.07
C ALA A 296 -15.42 -7.89 5.58
N ALA A 297 -14.61 -7.03 6.19
CA ALA A 297 -14.28 -7.12 7.59
C ALA A 297 -15.15 -6.21 8.48
N HIS A 298 -16.15 -5.51 7.96
CA HIS A 298 -16.94 -4.50 8.70
C HIS A 298 -17.35 -4.89 10.14
N ASN A 299 -17.84 -6.12 10.36
CA ASN A 299 -18.27 -6.62 11.70
C ASN A 299 -17.20 -7.47 12.42
N VAL A 300 -15.97 -7.46 11.94
CA VAL A 300 -14.85 -8.20 12.50
C VAL A 300 -14.01 -7.23 13.32
N LYS A 301 -13.81 -7.53 14.61
CA LYS A 301 -13.01 -6.69 15.49
C LYS A 301 -11.53 -6.68 15.09
N VAL A 302 -10.92 -7.86 14.96
CA VAL A 302 -9.49 -8.03 14.63
C VAL A 302 -9.36 -8.50 13.19
N SER A 303 -8.77 -7.69 12.33
CA SER A 303 -8.50 -8.07 10.93
C SER A 303 -7.19 -7.48 10.46
N TYR A 304 -6.15 -8.32 10.43
CA TYR A 304 -4.84 -7.91 9.94
C TYR A 304 -4.86 -7.54 8.45
N ALA A 305 -5.69 -8.21 7.66
CA ALA A 305 -5.89 -7.88 6.26
C ALA A 305 -6.46 -6.46 6.08
N ARG A 306 -7.39 -6.03 6.96
CA ARG A 306 -7.88 -4.65 6.98
C ARG A 306 -6.77 -3.65 7.32
N ILE A 307 -5.97 -3.93 8.35
CA ILE A 307 -4.86 -3.05 8.76
C ILE A 307 -3.93 -2.79 7.57
N LEU A 308 -3.48 -3.87 6.92
CA LEU A 308 -2.62 -3.75 5.74
C LEU A 308 -3.28 -2.98 4.60
N ALA A 309 -4.54 -3.30 4.28
CA ALA A 309 -5.27 -2.62 3.22
C ALA A 309 -5.40 -1.11 3.49
N LEU A 310 -5.69 -0.71 4.74
CA LEU A 310 -5.77 0.69 5.15
C LEU A 310 -4.42 1.42 5.01
N GLN A 311 -3.32 0.77 5.42
CA GLN A 311 -1.99 1.36 5.32
C GLN A 311 -1.54 1.52 3.87
N ASP A 312 -1.80 0.54 3.01
CA ASP A 312 -1.44 0.62 1.59
C ASP A 312 -2.23 1.71 0.86
N LEU A 313 -3.55 1.80 1.14
CA LEU A 313 -4.38 2.88 0.62
C LEU A 313 -3.86 4.25 1.09
N ASN A 314 -3.47 4.35 2.37
CA ASN A 314 -2.90 5.58 2.90
C ASN A 314 -1.57 5.97 2.23
N GLU A 315 -0.69 4.99 1.96
CA GLU A 315 0.58 5.22 1.27
C GLU A 315 0.40 5.68 -0.17
N ASP A 316 -0.63 5.18 -0.85
CA ASP A 316 -1.04 5.65 -2.17
C ASP A 316 -1.84 6.96 -2.11
N SER A 317 -1.99 7.57 -0.92
CA SER A 317 -2.78 8.79 -0.68
C SER A 317 -4.24 8.67 -1.12
N VAL A 318 -4.78 7.45 -1.09
CA VAL A 318 -6.19 7.20 -1.35
C VAL A 318 -6.99 7.72 -0.16
N SER A 319 -8.04 8.49 -0.47
CA SER A 319 -8.92 9.03 0.55
C SER A 319 -9.66 7.91 1.29
N LEU A 320 -9.52 7.85 2.61
CA LEU A 320 -10.27 6.97 3.52
C LEU A 320 -11.51 7.69 4.12
N ARG A 321 -12.00 8.72 3.41
CA ARG A 321 -13.11 9.56 3.88
C ARG A 321 -14.37 8.70 4.04
N GLY A 322 -14.99 8.78 5.21
CA GLY A 322 -16.19 8.01 5.52
C GLY A 322 -15.93 6.53 5.79
N LEU A 323 -14.67 6.12 6.03
CA LEU A 323 -14.34 4.77 6.48
C LEU A 323 -15.24 4.34 7.63
N ASP A 324 -15.85 3.16 7.51
CA ASP A 324 -16.77 2.61 8.50
C ASP A 324 -16.15 1.36 9.16
N ALA A 325 -15.52 1.57 10.32
CA ALA A 325 -14.80 0.54 11.06
C ALA A 325 -15.05 0.65 12.58
N PRO A 326 -16.31 0.61 13.04
CA PRO A 326 -16.64 0.70 14.46
C PRO A 326 -16.08 -0.52 15.21
N GLY A 327 -15.54 -0.29 16.41
CA GLY A 327 -15.01 -1.34 17.28
C GLY A 327 -13.75 -2.04 16.75
N ALA A 328 -13.21 -1.65 15.59
CA ALA A 328 -12.06 -2.29 14.98
C ALA A 328 -10.79 -2.17 15.85
N GLU A 329 -9.97 -3.21 15.86
CA GLU A 329 -8.66 -3.21 16.51
C GLU A 329 -7.59 -2.80 15.49
N LEU A 330 -7.07 -1.59 15.67
CA LEU A 330 -6.13 -0.88 14.78
C LEU A 330 -4.93 -0.38 15.59
N VAL A 331 -4.51 -1.17 16.59
CA VAL A 331 -3.37 -0.88 17.47
C VAL A 331 -2.09 -0.74 16.63
N ASP A 332 -1.25 0.23 16.97
CA ASP A 332 0.02 0.54 16.29
C ASP A 332 -0.09 0.87 14.79
N ILE A 333 -1.29 1.07 14.23
CA ILE A 333 -1.45 1.34 12.81
C ILE A 333 -0.79 2.66 12.42
N ASN A 334 -0.15 2.69 11.25
CA ASN A 334 0.36 3.93 10.66
C ASN A 334 -0.60 4.48 9.59
N LEU A 335 -1.37 5.50 9.98
CA LEU A 335 -2.27 6.27 9.13
C LEU A 335 -1.88 7.77 9.13
N SER A 336 -0.59 8.07 9.23
CA SER A 336 -0.12 9.45 9.09
C SER A 336 -0.54 10.04 7.75
N HIS A 337 -0.98 11.29 7.74
CA HIS A 337 -1.53 12.00 6.57
C HIS A 337 -2.83 11.42 5.99
N ALA A 338 -3.45 10.42 6.63
CA ALA A 338 -4.66 9.80 6.12
C ALA A 338 -5.83 10.80 6.04
N THR A 339 -6.62 10.70 4.97
CA THR A 339 -7.88 11.45 4.87
C THR A 339 -9.02 10.60 5.43
N LEU A 340 -9.31 10.74 6.72
CA LEU A 340 -10.33 10.01 7.48
C LEU A 340 -11.55 10.88 7.85
N SER A 341 -11.75 12.02 7.17
CA SER A 341 -12.87 12.92 7.47
C SER A 341 -14.19 12.17 7.37
N LYS A 342 -15.14 12.46 8.27
CA LYS A 342 -16.44 11.78 8.37
C LYS A 342 -16.41 10.26 8.61
N ALA A 343 -15.25 9.67 8.94
CA ALA A 343 -15.16 8.25 9.25
C ALA A 343 -15.97 7.90 10.51
N ASN A 344 -16.53 6.70 10.53
CA ASN A 344 -17.12 6.10 11.73
C ASN A 344 -16.12 5.12 12.34
N LEU A 345 -15.48 5.55 13.41
CA LEU A 345 -14.44 4.84 14.13
C LEU A 345 -14.84 4.58 15.59
N MET A 346 -16.13 4.73 15.91
CA MET A 346 -16.65 4.61 17.27
C MET A 346 -16.20 3.31 17.95
N GLY A 347 -15.65 3.42 19.17
CA GLY A 347 -15.21 2.29 19.97
C GLY A 347 -14.00 1.51 19.43
N SER A 348 -13.38 1.95 18.33
CA SER A 348 -12.15 1.33 17.80
C SER A 348 -10.95 1.52 18.72
N ASP A 349 -9.98 0.62 18.58
CA ASP A 349 -8.72 0.65 19.32
C ASP A 349 -7.58 1.14 18.42
N PHE A 350 -7.14 2.37 18.64
CA PHE A 350 -6.01 3.04 18.01
C PHE A 350 -4.89 3.30 19.02
N THR A 351 -4.76 2.46 20.06
CA THR A 351 -3.66 2.55 21.03
C THR A 351 -2.32 2.60 20.28
N ASN A 352 -1.48 3.57 20.63
CA ASN A 352 -0.17 3.83 20.00
C ASN A 352 -0.18 4.07 18.47
N ALA A 353 -1.34 4.28 17.85
CA ALA A 353 -1.42 4.52 16.41
C ALA A 353 -0.71 5.83 16.01
N ASN A 354 -0.16 5.86 14.79
CA ASN A 354 0.33 7.09 14.18
C ASN A 354 -0.74 7.70 13.26
N LEU A 355 -1.35 8.78 13.71
CA LEU A 355 -2.37 9.59 13.01
C LEU A 355 -1.87 11.04 12.80
N SER A 356 -0.55 11.27 12.84
CA SER A 356 0.02 12.61 12.65
C SER A 356 -0.39 13.18 11.29
N TYR A 357 -0.78 14.45 11.25
CA TYR A 357 -1.28 15.14 10.05
C TYR A 357 -2.55 14.52 9.42
N ALA A 358 -3.19 13.53 10.05
CA ALA A 358 -4.41 12.94 9.51
C ALA A 358 -5.56 13.98 9.53
N ASN A 359 -6.44 13.90 8.53
CA ASN A 359 -7.68 14.65 8.51
C ASN A 359 -8.81 13.78 9.05
N LEU A 360 -9.23 14.04 10.28
CA LEU A 360 -10.32 13.41 11.02
C LEU A 360 -11.50 14.38 11.24
N ASP A 361 -11.61 15.46 10.45
CA ASP A 361 -12.70 16.42 10.58
C ASP A 361 -14.06 15.70 10.47
N ASN A 362 -14.98 16.01 11.38
CA ASN A 362 -16.31 15.41 11.47
C ASN A 362 -16.32 13.88 11.65
N ALA A 363 -15.20 13.24 12.02
CA ALA A 363 -15.17 11.81 12.30
C ALA A 363 -15.89 11.50 13.62
N ASN A 364 -16.50 10.32 13.71
CA ASN A 364 -17.01 9.76 14.95
C ASN A 364 -15.94 8.87 15.59
N LEU A 365 -15.30 9.39 16.63
CA LEU A 365 -14.29 8.75 17.47
C LEU A 365 -14.82 8.52 18.90
N SER A 366 -16.14 8.55 19.11
CA SER A 366 -16.74 8.35 20.43
C SER A 366 -16.30 7.00 21.02
N HIS A 367 -15.96 6.96 22.31
CA HIS A 367 -15.49 5.75 23.01
C HIS A 367 -14.22 5.09 22.45
N THR A 368 -13.47 5.74 21.57
CA THR A 368 -12.24 5.17 21.01
C THR A 368 -11.13 5.08 22.05
N LYS A 369 -10.23 4.11 21.86
CA LYS A 369 -8.97 4.05 22.61
C LYS A 369 -7.86 4.64 21.75
N LEU A 370 -7.27 5.72 22.20
CA LEU A 370 -6.20 6.46 21.53
C LEU A 370 -5.04 6.72 22.51
N SER A 371 -4.90 5.90 23.56
CA SER A 371 -3.84 6.07 24.54
C SER A 371 -2.48 5.96 23.87
N GLY A 372 -1.59 6.92 24.11
CA GLY A 372 -0.27 6.99 23.48
C GLY A 372 -0.26 7.26 21.98
N ALA A 373 -1.42 7.48 21.34
CA ALA A 373 -1.48 7.74 19.90
C ALA A 373 -0.80 9.07 19.53
N ASN A 374 -0.19 9.12 18.35
CA ASN A 374 0.35 10.34 17.78
C ASN A 374 -0.67 11.01 16.86
N LEU A 375 -1.28 12.10 17.32
CA LEU A 375 -2.23 12.96 16.61
C LEU A 375 -1.65 14.36 16.35
N SER A 376 -0.31 14.52 16.41
CA SER A 376 0.32 15.82 16.18
C SER A 376 -0.08 16.38 14.82
N TYR A 377 -0.45 17.66 14.76
CA TYR A 377 -0.93 18.34 13.55
C TYR A 377 -2.20 17.73 12.90
N ALA A 378 -2.90 16.80 13.57
CA ALA A 378 -4.13 16.24 13.03
C ALA A 378 -5.24 17.29 12.97
N LYS A 379 -6.14 17.16 11.98
CA LYS A 379 -7.37 17.95 11.89
C LYS A 379 -8.51 17.14 12.49
N LEU A 380 -9.10 17.61 13.58
CA LEU A 380 -10.14 16.96 14.36
C LEU A 380 -11.34 17.91 14.54
N GLY A 381 -11.48 18.91 13.65
CA GLY A 381 -12.52 19.90 13.75
C GLY A 381 -13.91 19.26 13.65
N PHE A 382 -14.82 19.64 14.55
CA PHE A 382 -16.18 19.07 14.62
C PHE A 382 -16.23 17.55 14.79
N SER A 383 -15.13 16.91 15.21
CA SER A 383 -15.11 15.47 15.48
C SER A 383 -15.81 15.15 16.80
N ARG A 384 -16.33 13.92 16.93
CA ARG A 384 -16.90 13.41 18.18
C ARG A 384 -15.87 12.55 18.88
N LEU A 385 -15.32 13.02 19.99
CA LEU A 385 -14.36 12.32 20.84
C LEU A 385 -14.92 12.02 22.23
N ASN A 386 -16.23 12.20 22.43
CA ASN A 386 -16.88 12.03 23.72
C ASN A 386 -16.58 10.63 24.27
N GLN A 387 -16.15 10.58 25.54
CA GLN A 387 -15.72 9.36 26.24
C GLN A 387 -14.55 8.59 25.59
N ALA A 388 -13.78 9.18 24.68
CA ALA A 388 -12.56 8.58 24.16
C ALA A 388 -11.44 8.58 25.23
N ASN A 389 -10.50 7.64 25.10
CA ASN A 389 -9.29 7.60 25.91
C ASN A 389 -8.08 8.12 25.10
N LEU A 390 -7.71 9.36 25.31
CA LEU A 390 -6.54 10.04 24.74
C LEU A 390 -5.40 10.20 25.75
N SER A 391 -5.36 9.37 26.80
CA SER A 391 -4.32 9.47 27.83
C SER A 391 -2.91 9.32 27.22
N SER A 392 -2.00 10.20 27.61
CA SER A 392 -0.63 10.28 27.07
C SER A 392 -0.52 10.44 25.55
N ALA A 393 -1.60 10.78 24.84
CA ALA A 393 -1.56 11.02 23.41
C ALA A 393 -0.81 12.32 23.07
N ASN A 394 -0.17 12.35 21.91
CA ASN A 394 0.42 13.57 21.37
C ASN A 394 -0.59 14.28 20.46
N LEU A 395 -1.16 15.39 20.92
CA LEU A 395 -2.07 16.27 20.20
C LEU A 395 -1.41 17.63 19.88
N SER A 396 -0.07 17.72 19.93
CA SER A 396 0.62 18.98 19.72
C SER A 396 0.26 19.57 18.35
N SER A 397 -0.10 20.85 18.30
CA SER A 397 -0.55 21.55 17.08
C SER A 397 -1.78 20.95 16.39
N ALA A 398 -2.55 20.08 17.06
CA ALA A 398 -3.79 19.54 16.51
C ALA A 398 -4.89 20.63 16.44
N ASN A 399 -5.77 20.52 15.45
CA ASN A 399 -6.95 21.37 15.33
C ASN A 399 -8.18 20.63 15.87
N LEU A 400 -8.64 21.00 17.06
CA LEU A 400 -9.81 20.44 17.77
C LEU A 400 -10.99 21.43 17.80
N ILE A 401 -11.03 22.40 16.87
CA ILE A 401 -12.08 23.42 16.86
C ILE A 401 -13.47 22.77 16.81
N CYS A 402 -14.34 23.17 17.74
CA CYS A 402 -15.70 22.62 17.87
C CYS A 402 -15.78 21.09 18.03
N ALA A 403 -14.71 20.42 18.45
CA ALA A 403 -14.74 18.99 18.74
C ALA A 403 -15.51 18.72 20.05
N ASP A 404 -16.23 17.60 20.11
CA ASP A 404 -16.87 17.14 21.34
C ASP A 404 -15.88 16.25 22.11
N LEU A 405 -15.25 16.81 23.15
CA LEU A 405 -14.31 16.13 24.06
C LEU A 405 -14.96 15.87 25.43
N SER A 406 -16.29 15.84 25.51
CA SER A 406 -16.99 15.62 26.77
C SER A 406 -16.63 14.26 27.37
N HIS A 407 -16.28 14.25 28.65
CA HIS A 407 -15.85 13.07 29.40
C HIS A 407 -14.65 12.31 28.78
N THR A 408 -13.87 12.96 27.91
CA THR A 408 -12.67 12.36 27.30
C THR A 408 -11.54 12.30 28.34
N ASN A 409 -10.79 11.20 28.35
CA ASN A 409 -9.56 11.11 29.15
C ASN A 409 -8.38 11.67 28.37
N LEU A 410 -7.90 12.86 28.75
CA LEU A 410 -6.72 13.54 28.20
C LEU A 410 -5.56 13.56 29.22
N SER A 411 -5.58 12.69 30.23
CA SER A 411 -4.58 12.70 31.31
C SER A 411 -3.18 12.51 30.74
N GLY A 412 -2.27 13.43 31.06
CA GLY A 412 -0.90 13.43 30.55
C GLY A 412 -0.74 13.68 29.05
N ALA A 413 -1.81 14.04 28.32
CA ALA A 413 -1.72 14.32 26.90
C ALA A 413 -0.92 15.61 26.61
N ASP A 414 -0.25 15.65 25.46
CA ASP A 414 0.44 16.84 24.97
C ASP A 414 -0.47 17.63 24.03
N LEU A 415 -0.99 18.77 24.48
CA LEU A 415 -1.88 19.67 23.74
C LEU A 415 -1.18 20.98 23.37
N ARG A 416 0.17 21.02 23.38
CA ARG A 416 0.92 22.24 23.06
C ARG A 416 0.55 22.81 21.71
N ASP A 417 0.30 24.11 21.65
CA ASP A 417 -0.06 24.83 20.44
C ASP A 417 -1.34 24.31 19.73
N ALA A 418 -2.14 23.44 20.37
CA ALA A 418 -3.39 22.93 19.82
C ALA A 418 -4.48 24.02 19.80
N SER A 419 -5.44 23.92 18.88
CA SER A 419 -6.58 24.83 18.81
C SER A 419 -7.85 24.14 19.31
N LEU A 420 -8.36 24.54 20.47
CA LEU A 420 -9.58 23.97 21.09
C LEU A 420 -10.76 24.95 21.09
N SER A 421 -10.69 26.05 20.33
CA SER A 421 -11.78 27.03 20.26
C SER A 421 -13.12 26.40 19.89
N GLY A 422 -14.14 26.60 20.70
CA GLY A 422 -15.47 26.02 20.60
C GLY A 422 -15.58 24.56 21.02
N ALA A 423 -14.51 23.91 21.50
CA ALA A 423 -14.55 22.50 21.89
C ALA A 423 -15.36 22.31 23.18
N ASN A 424 -16.13 21.23 23.25
CA ASN A 424 -16.82 20.84 24.48
C ASN A 424 -15.89 20.00 25.37
N LEU A 425 -15.42 20.54 26.49
CA LEU A 425 -14.56 19.85 27.46
C LEU A 425 -15.29 19.48 28.77
N GLU A 426 -16.63 19.48 28.76
CA GLU A 426 -17.42 19.12 29.95
C GLU A 426 -16.99 17.76 30.52
N GLY A 427 -16.54 17.75 31.77
CA GLY A 427 -16.11 16.54 32.47
C GLY A 427 -14.85 15.88 31.89
N ALA A 428 -14.09 16.56 31.02
CA ALA A 428 -12.85 16.02 30.46
C ALA A 428 -11.75 15.92 31.53
N TYR A 429 -10.96 14.85 31.48
CA TYR A 429 -9.85 14.63 32.41
C TYR A 429 -8.55 15.15 31.82
N LEU A 430 -8.08 16.31 32.26
CA LEU A 430 -6.84 16.96 31.81
C LEU A 430 -5.71 16.86 32.84
N THR A 431 -5.82 15.94 33.80
CA THR A 431 -4.82 15.80 34.88
C THR A 431 -3.41 15.59 34.31
N GLY A 432 -2.49 16.49 34.64
CA GLY A 432 -1.11 16.47 34.14
C GLY A 432 -0.94 16.72 32.63
N ALA A 433 -1.99 17.10 31.90
CA ALA A 433 -1.91 17.44 30.48
C ALA A 433 -1.09 18.72 30.25
N ASN A 434 -0.51 18.87 29.06
CA ASN A 434 0.26 20.06 28.70
C ASN A 434 -0.47 20.92 27.66
N LEU A 435 -1.12 22.00 28.09
CA LEU A 435 -1.85 22.93 27.25
C LEU A 435 -1.05 24.19 26.90
N LYS A 436 0.27 24.23 27.11
CA LYS A 436 1.06 25.44 26.86
C LYS A 436 0.83 25.96 25.43
N ASN A 437 0.52 27.25 25.30
CA ASN A 437 0.13 27.93 24.05
C ASN A 437 -1.15 27.39 23.35
N ALA A 438 -1.90 26.47 23.95
CA ALA A 438 -3.15 26.01 23.38
C ALA A 438 -4.15 27.17 23.31
N LYS A 439 -4.91 27.24 22.21
CA LYS A 439 -6.00 28.20 22.06
C LYS A 439 -7.26 27.63 22.69
N VAL A 440 -7.47 27.96 23.95
CA VAL A 440 -8.62 27.55 24.76
C VAL A 440 -8.94 28.69 25.73
N SER A 441 -10.21 28.91 26.00
CA SER A 441 -10.72 29.91 26.94
C SER A 441 -10.96 29.31 28.33
N ASP A 442 -11.06 30.17 29.34
CA ASP A 442 -11.37 29.73 30.71
C ASP A 442 -12.77 29.11 30.79
N ASP A 443 -13.74 29.61 30.00
CA ASP A 443 -15.10 29.06 29.93
C ASP A 443 -15.12 27.62 29.41
N GLU A 444 -14.36 27.33 28.35
CA GLU A 444 -14.23 25.97 27.80
C GLU A 444 -13.59 25.01 28.82
N LEU A 445 -12.71 25.50 29.69
CA LEU A 445 -12.02 24.70 30.72
C LEU A 445 -12.80 24.56 32.04
N SER A 446 -13.86 25.36 32.24
CA SER A 446 -14.55 25.53 33.53
C SER A 446 -15.04 24.23 34.18
N ASN A 447 -15.42 23.23 33.38
CA ASN A 447 -15.94 21.95 33.85
C ASN A 447 -14.96 20.77 33.64
N ALA A 448 -13.69 21.05 33.35
CA ALA A 448 -12.67 20.03 33.15
C ALA A 448 -11.84 19.78 34.43
N PHE A 449 -11.33 18.56 34.59
CA PHE A 449 -10.46 18.19 35.71
C PHE A 449 -9.00 18.52 35.39
N LEU A 450 -8.51 19.65 35.92
CA LEU A 450 -7.22 20.25 35.51
C LEU A 450 -6.05 20.00 36.47
N GLU A 451 -6.21 19.17 37.50
CA GLU A 451 -5.17 19.01 38.54
C GLU A 451 -3.79 18.70 37.93
N GLY A 452 -2.80 19.53 38.26
CA GLY A 452 -1.44 19.39 37.77
C GLY A 452 -1.22 19.68 36.28
N ALA A 453 -2.25 20.07 35.51
CA ALA A 453 -2.12 20.45 34.11
C ALA A 453 -1.20 21.68 33.94
N ILE A 454 -0.50 21.77 32.82
CA ILE A 454 0.21 22.99 32.40
C ILE A 454 -0.77 23.81 31.56
N MET A 455 -1.14 24.98 32.06
CA MET A 455 -2.11 25.89 31.45
C MET A 455 -1.55 26.59 30.20
N PRO A 456 -2.39 27.24 29.36
CA PRO A 456 -1.95 27.95 28.16
C PRO A 456 -0.81 28.95 28.38
N ASN A 457 -0.80 29.64 29.52
CA ASN A 457 0.25 30.58 29.91
C ASN A 457 1.55 29.90 30.44
N GLY A 458 1.60 28.57 30.51
CA GLY A 458 2.73 27.79 31.01
C GLY A 458 2.76 27.55 32.53
N SER A 459 1.81 28.11 33.28
CA SER A 459 1.69 27.84 34.73
C SER A 459 1.12 26.45 34.99
N ARG A 460 1.40 25.87 36.17
CA ARG A 460 0.79 24.60 36.58
C ARG A 460 -0.47 24.86 37.39
N TYR A 461 -1.59 24.27 36.98
CA TYR A 461 -2.84 24.32 37.72
C TYR A 461 -2.76 23.49 39.00
N LYS A 462 -3.32 24.02 40.08
CA LYS A 462 -3.50 23.34 41.37
C LYS A 462 -4.89 23.69 41.87
N SER A 463 -5.71 22.68 42.13
CA SER A 463 -7.01 22.88 42.78
C SER A 463 -6.81 23.53 44.15
N SER A 464 -7.66 24.51 44.46
CA SER A 464 -7.71 25.06 45.80
C SER A 464 -8.41 24.06 46.72
N VAL A 465 -8.03 24.02 48.01
CA VAL A 465 -8.58 23.05 48.99
C VAL A 465 -10.11 23.19 49.17
N SER A 466 -10.72 24.28 48.69
CA SER A 466 -12.17 24.52 48.76
C SER A 466 -13.01 23.91 47.63
N ASP A 467 -12.40 23.34 46.59
CA ASP A 467 -13.11 22.82 45.40
C ASP A 467 -13.26 21.28 45.40
N ARG A 468 -13.14 20.61 46.56
CA ARG A 468 -13.24 19.14 46.72
C ARG A 468 -14.55 18.66 47.29
#